data_AF-A0A2Z3YQS2-F1
#
_entry.id   AF-A0A2Z3YQS2-F1
#
_cell.length_a   1.000
_cell.length_b   1.000
_cell.length_c   1.000
_cell.angle_alpha   90.00
_cell.angle_beta   90.00
_cell.angle_gamma   90.00
#
_symmetry.space_group_name_H-M   'P 1'
#
loop_
_entity.id
_entity.type
_entity.pdbx_description
1 polymer ?
#
loop_
_entity_poly.entity_id
_entity_poly.type
_entity_poly.pdbx_seq_one_letter_code
_entity_poly.pdbx_strand_id
1 'polypeptide(L)' 'MPFGSVGDAEFGTYFIGYAKDPSVTEQMLRNMFIGVPEGNHDRILDFSTAVTGSLYFVPAAGFLADLGD' A
#
# COMPACT_ATOMS: atom_id res chain seq x y z
N MET A 1 3.66 8.81 2.72
CA MET A 1 3.51 10.08 3.47
C MET A 1 3.64 9.79 4.96
N PRO A 2 4.34 10.61 5.76
CA PRO A 2 4.38 10.46 7.22
C PRO A 2 3.06 10.92 7.88
N PHE A 3 2.67 10.30 8.99
CA PHE A 3 1.57 10.73 9.87
C PHE A 3 1.85 10.32 11.32
N GLY A 4 1.11 10.84 12.29
CA GLY A 4 1.27 10.39 13.68
C GLY A 4 0.67 11.32 14.74
N SER A 5 0.69 10.84 15.98
CA SER A 5 0.30 11.55 17.20
C SER A 5 1.37 11.34 18.26
N VAL A 6 2.07 12.40 18.65
CA VAL A 6 3.15 12.32 19.64
C VAL A 6 2.60 11.93 21.03
N GLY A 7 1.40 12.41 21.38
CA GLY A 7 0.75 12.10 22.66
C GLY A 7 0.40 10.62 22.82
N ASP A 8 0.16 9.94 21.70
CA ASP A 8 -0.22 8.52 21.65
C ASP A 8 0.95 7.61 21.22
N ALA A 9 2.15 8.19 21.04
CA ALA A 9 3.33 7.50 20.50
C ALA A 9 3.10 6.83 19.12
N GLU A 10 2.24 7.43 18.28
CA GLU A 10 1.98 6.96 16.91
C GLU A 10 2.92 7.64 15.91
N PHE A 11 3.69 6.82 15.18
CA PHE A 11 4.59 7.26 14.11
C PHE A 11 4.37 6.39 12.89
N GLY A 12 3.56 6.88 11.96
CA GLY A 12 3.02 6.10 10.86
C GLY A 12 3.54 6.51 9.49
N THR A 13 3.51 5.55 8.57
CA THR A 13 3.69 5.79 7.13
C THR A 13 2.44 5.39 6.39
N TYR A 14 1.84 6.34 5.68
CA TYR A 14 0.76 6.07 4.73
C TYR A 14 1.39 5.68 3.39
N PHE A 15 1.28 4.40 3.04
CA PHE A 15 1.71 3.87 1.76
C PHE A 15 0.60 4.03 0.71
N ILE A 16 0.97 4.51 -0.48
CA ILE A 16 0.11 4.55 -1.66
C ILE A 16 0.96 4.27 -2.89
N GLY A 17 0.50 3.34 -3.74
CA GLY A 17 1.16 2.96 -4.97
C GLY A 17 0.15 2.95 -6.12
N TYR A 18 0.55 3.53 -7.25
CA TYR A 18 -0.21 3.48 -8.50
C TYR A 18 0.53 2.60 -9.49
N ALA A 19 -0.19 1.67 -10.11
CA ALA A 19 0.34 0.79 -11.14
C ALA A 19 -0.67 0.64 -12.27
N LYS A 20 -0.19 0.42 -13.50
CA LYS A 20 -1.05 0.09 -14.65
C LYS A 20 -1.78 -1.24 -14.49
N ASP A 21 -1.23 -2.13 -13.67
CA ASP A 21 -1.70 -3.48 -13.41
C ASP A 21 -1.36 -3.81 -11.95
N PRO A 22 -2.32 -4.26 -11.12
CA PRO A 22 -2.09 -4.51 -9.70
C PRO A 22 -1.10 -5.65 -9.44
N SER A 23 -0.87 -6.56 -10.39
CA SER A 23 0.05 -7.70 -10.25
C SER A 23 1.48 -7.26 -9.89
N VAL A 24 1.90 -6.07 -10.33
CA VAL A 24 3.20 -5.49 -9.98
C VAL A 24 3.27 -5.19 -8.48
N THR A 25 2.29 -4.46 -7.95
CA THR A 25 2.23 -4.11 -6.53
C THR A 25 2.00 -5.36 -5.67
N GLU A 26 1.17 -6.29 -6.11
CA GLU A 26 0.96 -7.57 -5.43
C GLU A 26 2.25 -8.40 -5.36
N GLN A 27 3.06 -8.42 -6.42
CA GLN A 27 4.35 -9.13 -6.40
C GLN A 27 5.32 -8.48 -5.41
N MET A 28 5.37 -7.15 -5.36
CA MET A 28 6.17 -6.43 -4.36
C MET A 28 5.72 -6.80 -2.94
N LEU A 29 4.41 -6.76 -2.67
CA LEU A 29 3.84 -7.12 -1.37
C LEU A 29 4.09 -8.59 -1.02
N ARG A 30 3.96 -9.53 -1.96
CA ARG A 30 4.31 -10.95 -1.72
C ARG A 30 5.78 -11.10 -1.32
N ASN A 31 6.69 -10.43 -2.03
CA ASN A 31 8.11 -10.47 -1.67
C ASN A 31 8.36 -9.84 -0.29
N MET A 32 7.65 -8.77 0.05
CA MET A 32 7.80 -8.12 1.36
C MET A 32 7.28 -8.98 2.51
N PHE A 33 6.06 -9.54 2.39
CA PHE A 33 5.39 -10.22 3.50
C PHE A 33 5.68 -11.73 3.58
N ILE A 34 5.87 -12.41 2.45
CA ILE A 34 6.17 -13.86 2.40
C ILE A 34 7.68 -14.09 2.26
N GLY A 35 8.35 -13.26 1.46
CA GLY A 35 9.76 -13.41 1.14
C GLY A 35 10.05 -14.21 -0.13
N VAL A 36 11.22 -13.97 -0.71
CA VAL A 36 11.78 -14.80 -1.79
C VAL A 36 13.26 -15.11 -1.47
N PRO A 37 13.62 -16.36 -1.11
CA PRO A 37 12.73 -17.50 -0.84
C PRO A 37 11.80 -17.25 0.37
N GLU A 38 10.80 -18.10 0.57
CA GLU A 38 9.87 -17.97 1.69
C GLU A 38 10.61 -17.83 3.03
N GLY A 39 10.19 -16.86 3.85
CA GLY A 39 10.85 -16.46 5.09
C GLY A 39 11.85 -15.29 4.93
N ASN A 40 12.39 -15.06 3.73
CA ASN A 40 13.25 -13.91 3.42
C ASN A 40 12.42 -12.63 3.17
N HIS A 41 11.63 -12.24 4.18
CA HIS A 41 10.74 -11.09 4.18
C HIS A 41 11.52 -9.76 4.18
N ASP A 42 10.83 -8.67 3.84
CA ASP A 42 11.42 -7.33 3.90
C ASP A 42 11.58 -6.88 5.36
N ARG A 43 12.83 -6.62 5.76
CA ARG A 43 13.22 -6.22 7.13
C ARG A 43 12.59 -4.89 7.57
N ILE A 44 12.05 -4.07 6.65
CA ILE A 44 11.29 -2.88 7.06
C ILE A 44 10.06 -3.25 7.91
N LEU A 45 9.50 -4.46 7.71
CA LEU A 45 8.35 -4.96 8.44
C LEU A 45 8.68 -5.37 9.88
N ASP A 46 9.96 -5.48 10.25
CA ASP A 46 10.35 -5.65 11.67
C ASP A 46 9.96 -4.43 12.53
N PHE A 47 9.78 -3.27 11.88
CA PHE A 47 9.50 -1.98 12.53
C PHE A 47 8.21 -1.33 12.04
N SER A 48 7.57 -1.90 11.00
CA SER A 48 6.41 -1.32 10.33
C SER A 48 5.27 -2.34 10.31
N THR A 49 4.18 -2.05 11.01
CA THR A 49 2.98 -2.90 11.00
C THR A 49 1.92 -2.32 10.07
N ALA A 50 1.51 -3.08 9.06
CA ALA A 50 0.38 -2.72 8.22
C ALA A 50 -0.93 -2.93 8.98
N VAL A 51 -1.66 -1.83 9.24
CA VAL A 51 -2.95 -1.86 9.95
C VAL A 51 -4.15 -1.76 9.00
N THR A 52 -3.92 -1.45 7.73
CA THR A 52 -4.94 -1.39 6.67
C THR A 52 -4.37 -1.91 5.34
N GLY A 53 -5.26 -2.26 4.41
CA GLY A 53 -4.92 -2.64 3.05
C GLY A 53 -6.14 -2.55 2.15
N SER A 54 -6.05 -1.73 1.11
CA SER A 54 -7.16 -1.48 0.17
C SER A 54 -6.63 -1.34 -1.25
N LEU A 55 -7.43 -1.75 -2.23
CA LEU A 55 -7.17 -1.57 -3.65
C LEU A 55 -8.30 -0.74 -4.25
N TYR A 56 -7.94 0.27 -5.03
CA TYR A 56 -8.90 1.13 -5.74
C TYR A 56 -8.55 1.19 -7.21
N PHE A 57 -9.58 1.27 -8.06
CA PHE A 57 -9.42 1.65 -9.45
C PHE A 57 -9.50 3.17 -9.56
N VAL A 58 -8.51 3.78 -10.22
CA VAL A 58 -8.51 5.21 -10.52
C VAL A 58 -8.88 5.38 -12.00
N PRO A 59 -10.15 5.70 -12.30
CA PRO A 59 -10.62 5.78 -13.68
C PRO A 59 -10.00 6.98 -14.41
N ALA A 60 -10.06 6.94 -15.75
CA ALA A 60 -9.84 8.13 -16.57
C ALA A 60 -10.86 9.21 -16.21
N ALA A 61 -10.46 10.48 -16.28
CA ALA A 61 -11.31 11.61 -15.88
C ALA A 61 -12.64 11.66 -16.66
N GLY A 62 -12.64 11.34 -17.95
CA GLY A 62 -13.86 11.29 -18.76
C GLY A 62 -14.86 10.24 -18.25
N PHE A 63 -14.39 9.01 -18.00
CA PHE A 63 -15.22 7.96 -17.42
C PHE A 63 -15.83 8.38 -16.07
N LEU A 64 -15.04 9.05 -15.22
CA LEU A 64 -15.54 9.51 -13.93
C LEU A 64 -16.61 10.61 -14.07
N ALA A 65 -16.45 11.53 -15.02
CA ALA A 65 -17.42 12.58 -15.28
C ALA A 65 -18.75 11.99 -15.76
N ASP A 66 -18.70 11.02 -16.69
CA ASP A 66 -19.88 10.37 -17.27
C ASP A 66 -20.69 9.53 -16.24
N LEU A 67 -20.13 9.18 -15.08
CA LEU A 67 -20.84 8.47 -14.02
C LEU A 67 -21.79 9.36 -13.19
N GLY A 68 -21.61 10.68 -13.25
CA GLY A 68 -22.37 11.65 -12.46
C GLY A 68 -23.62 12.22 -13.15
N ASP A 69 -23.77 11.94 -14.45
CA ASP A 69 -24.93 12.29 -15.28
C ASP A 69 -25.99 11.18 -15.28
#